data_AF-A0AAD5G670-F1
#
_entry.id   AF-A0AAD5G670-F1
#
_cell.length_a   1.000
_cell.length_b   1.000
_cell.length_c   1.000
_cell.angle_alpha   90.00
_cell.angle_beta   90.00
_cell.angle_gamma   90.00
#
_symmetry.space_group_name_H-M   'P 1'
#
loop_
_entity.id
_entity.type
_entity.pdbx_description
1 polymer ?
#
loop_
_entity_poly.entity_id
_entity_poly.type
_entity_poly.pdbx_seq_one_letter_code
_entity_poly.pdbx_strand_id
1 'polypeptide(L)'
;MMSNEMWANQLMVVLKTSTVKHDVPYLFVMEWSRNSRLNDVVKQFRQHLEKLQQFWSAVEHIEQSLWISDPAQLHCATSFWHINIGSDCSIMLHIRANELRSLPECRLLGSDKNVNLLRDKWRTNCNKWYAFNPRL
;
A
#
# COMPACT_ATOMS: atom_id res chain seq x y z
N MET A 1 -1.79 -3.40 -14.09
CA MET A 1 -2.58 -4.67 -14.05
C MET A 1 -1.59 -5.80 -13.77
N MET A 2 -1.62 -6.41 -12.58
CA MET A 2 -0.65 -7.46 -12.21
C MET A 2 -0.63 -8.60 -13.24
N SER A 3 0.57 -8.94 -13.70
CA SER A 3 0.84 -10.05 -14.62
C SER A 3 0.29 -11.38 -14.07
N ASN A 4 -0.24 -12.23 -14.94
CA ASN A 4 -0.69 -13.60 -14.60
C ASN A 4 0.39 -14.42 -13.86
N GLU A 5 1.69 -14.11 -14.05
CA GLU A 5 2.78 -14.77 -13.33
C GLU A 5 2.85 -14.36 -11.86
N MET A 6 2.54 -13.10 -11.53
CA MET A 6 2.45 -12.64 -10.13
C MET A 6 1.25 -13.29 -9.41
N TRP A 7 0.12 -13.43 -10.10
CA TRP A 7 -1.05 -14.17 -9.58
C TRP A 7 -0.68 -15.63 -9.27
N ALA A 8 0.05 -16.29 -10.16
CA ALA A 8 0.49 -17.67 -9.98
C ALA A 8 1.49 -17.80 -8.83
N ASN A 9 2.47 -16.90 -8.72
CA ASN A 9 3.45 -16.94 -7.64
C ASN A 9 2.81 -16.72 -6.25
N GLN A 10 1.83 -15.83 -6.14
CA GLN A 10 1.11 -15.57 -4.89
C GLN A 10 0.29 -16.79 -4.43
N LEU A 11 -0.41 -17.46 -5.36
CA LEU A 11 -1.17 -18.69 -5.09
C LEU A 11 -0.24 -19.87 -4.73
N MET A 12 0.94 -19.95 -5.35
CA MET A 12 1.89 -21.04 -5.12
C MET A 12 2.60 -20.96 -3.77
N VAL A 13 2.82 -19.76 -3.23
CA VAL A 13 3.35 -19.56 -1.85
C VAL A 13 2.32 -20.01 -0.80
N VAL A 14 1.04 -19.82 -1.07
CA VAL A 14 -0.07 -20.18 -0.16
C VAL A 14 -0.29 -21.70 -0.05
N LEU A 15 0.01 -22.47 -1.11
CA LEU A 15 -0.36 -23.90 -1.19
C LEU A 15 0.76 -24.89 -0.86
N LYS A 16 2.01 -24.45 -0.70
CA LYS A 16 3.17 -25.36 -0.50
C LYS A 16 3.56 -25.65 0.95
N THR A 17 3.00 -24.93 1.92
CA THR A 17 3.30 -25.14 3.34
C THR A 17 2.02 -25.10 4.17
N SER A 18 1.92 -25.91 5.22
CA SER A 18 0.84 -25.87 6.24
C SER A 18 0.70 -24.51 6.94
N THR A 19 1.58 -23.58 6.61
CA THR A 19 1.62 -22.17 6.99
C THR A 19 1.34 -21.33 5.74
N VAL A 20 0.24 -20.59 5.76
CA VAL A 20 -0.05 -19.64 4.69
C VAL A 20 0.78 -18.38 4.90
N LYS A 21 1.85 -18.22 4.11
CA LYS A 21 2.61 -16.96 4.05
C LYS A 21 1.92 -16.05 3.04
N HIS A 22 1.46 -14.90 3.50
CA HIS A 22 0.79 -13.93 2.65
C HIS A 22 1.66 -12.69 2.50
N ASP A 23 2.04 -12.38 1.26
CA ASP A 23 2.62 -11.08 0.91
C ASP A 23 1.47 -10.09 0.63
N VAL A 24 0.88 -9.54 1.68
CA VAL A 24 -0.22 -8.57 1.61
C VAL A 24 0.01 -7.45 2.63
N PRO A 25 -0.47 -6.21 2.36
CA PRO A 25 -0.15 -5.04 3.17
C PRO A 25 -0.86 -5.02 4.53
N TYR A 26 -1.80 -5.93 4.77
CA TYR A 26 -2.40 -6.14 6.09
C TYR A 26 -2.85 -7.59 6.26
N LEU A 27 -3.00 -8.02 7.52
CA LEU A 27 -3.29 -9.41 7.87
C LEU A 27 -4.62 -9.89 7.25
N PHE A 28 -4.55 -11.03 6.57
CA PHE A 28 -5.72 -11.80 6.19
C PHE A 28 -6.22 -12.60 7.41
N VAL A 29 -7.38 -12.20 7.94
CA VAL A 29 -8.05 -12.94 9.02
C VAL A 29 -8.99 -13.96 8.39
N MET A 30 -8.62 -15.24 8.51
CA MET A 30 -9.42 -16.36 8.02
C MET A 30 -10.52 -16.72 9.01
N GLU A 31 -11.75 -16.84 8.53
CA GLU A 31 -12.85 -17.43 9.27
C GLU A 31 -12.93 -18.94 9.00
N TRP A 32 -12.87 -19.76 10.05
CA TRP A 32 -12.89 -21.21 9.96
C TRP A 32 -13.80 -21.85 11.01
N SER A 33 -14.52 -22.89 10.61
CA SER A 33 -15.39 -23.69 11.47
C SER A 33 -15.24 -25.18 11.16
N ARG A 34 -15.83 -26.06 11.98
CA ARG A 34 -15.85 -27.53 11.70
C ARG A 34 -16.53 -27.88 10.37
N ASN A 35 -17.39 -27.00 9.87
CA ASN A 35 -18.11 -27.18 8.61
C ASN A 35 -17.37 -26.58 7.42
N SER A 36 -16.33 -25.78 7.67
CA SER A 36 -15.53 -25.17 6.62
C SER A 36 -14.75 -26.22 5.83
N ARG A 37 -14.49 -25.91 4.57
CA ARG A 37 -13.67 -26.66 3.64
C ARG A 37 -12.56 -25.76 3.13
N LEU A 38 -11.50 -26.35 2.59
CA LEU A 38 -10.39 -25.60 1.99
C LEU A 38 -10.89 -24.58 0.94
N ASN A 39 -11.92 -24.94 0.17
CA ASN A 39 -12.52 -24.06 -0.83
C ASN A 39 -13.09 -22.77 -0.21
N ASP A 40 -13.60 -22.81 1.02
CA ASP A 40 -14.10 -21.61 1.70
C ASP A 40 -12.96 -20.64 2.02
N VAL A 41 -11.79 -21.16 2.41
CA VAL A 41 -10.59 -20.36 2.67
C VAL A 41 -10.06 -19.73 1.39
N VAL A 42 -10.00 -20.50 0.30
CA VAL A 42 -9.59 -19.99 -1.02
C VAL A 42 -10.53 -18.87 -1.48
N LYS A 43 -11.84 -19.02 -1.26
CA LYS A 43 -12.83 -17.99 -1.59
C LYS A 43 -12.64 -16.72 -0.75
N GLN A 44 -12.48 -16.86 0.57
CA GLN A 44 -12.21 -15.72 1.46
C GLN A 44 -10.93 -14.98 1.07
N PHE A 45 -9.87 -15.72 0.76
CA PHE A 45 -8.60 -15.12 0.35
C PHE A 45 -8.73 -14.39 -0.99
N ARG A 46 -9.45 -14.96 -1.97
CA ARG A 46 -9.73 -14.26 -3.24
C ARG A 46 -10.47 -12.94 -3.02
N GLN A 47 -11.51 -12.93 -2.18
CA GLN A 47 -12.24 -11.71 -1.84
C GLN A 47 -11.35 -10.66 -1.14
N HIS A 48 -10.39 -11.12 -0.34
CA HIS A 48 -9.39 -10.23 0.27
C HIS A 48 -8.45 -9.63 -0.79
N LEU A 49 -7.95 -10.43 -1.74
CA LEU A 49 -7.12 -9.96 -2.86
C LEU A 49 -7.86 -8.98 -3.78
N GLU A 50 -9.17 -9.17 -3.98
CA GLU A 50 -10.01 -8.25 -4.77
C GLU A 50 -10.06 -6.85 -4.14
N LYS A 51 -10.14 -6.75 -2.81
CA LYS A 51 -10.09 -5.46 -2.08
C LYS A 51 -8.75 -4.75 -2.25
N LEU A 52 -7.66 -5.50 -2.42
CA LEU A 52 -6.31 -4.98 -2.57
C LEU A 52 -5.99 -4.47 -3.98
N GLN A 53 -6.82 -4.76 -4.99
CA GLN A 53 -6.56 -4.33 -6.37
C GLN A 53 -6.43 -2.81 -6.51
N GLN A 54 -7.29 -2.06 -5.80
CA GLN A 54 -7.21 -0.59 -5.82
C GLN A 54 -5.92 -0.09 -5.18
N PHE A 55 -5.44 -0.78 -4.14
CA PHE A 55 -4.19 -0.41 -3.48
C PHE A 55 -3.00 -0.65 -4.40
N TRP A 56 -2.88 -1.85 -4.96
CA TRP A 56 -1.77 -2.16 -5.86
C TRP A 56 -1.78 -1.30 -7.13
N SER A 57 -2.95 -0.92 -7.63
CA SER A 57 -3.04 0.02 -8.76
C SER A 57 -2.53 1.42 -8.38
N ALA A 58 -2.82 1.90 -7.18
CA ALA A 58 -2.32 3.18 -6.69
C ALA A 58 -0.80 3.14 -6.48
N VAL A 59 -0.27 2.03 -5.95
CA VAL A 59 1.17 1.79 -5.81
C VAL A 59 1.85 1.77 -7.17
N GLU A 60 1.33 1.00 -8.13
CA GLU A 60 1.85 0.92 -9.51
C GLU A 60 1.92 2.33 -10.14
N HIS A 61 0.88 3.14 -9.95
CA HIS A 61 0.86 4.52 -10.44
C HIS A 61 1.91 5.41 -9.76
N ILE A 62 2.12 5.28 -8.45
CA ILE A 62 3.15 6.02 -7.70
C ILE A 62 4.55 5.63 -8.19
N GLU A 63 4.81 4.33 -8.33
CA GLU A 63 6.09 3.79 -8.76
C GLU A 63 6.44 4.19 -10.19
N GLN A 64 5.44 4.27 -11.07
CA GLN A 64 5.62 4.74 -12.44
C GLN A 64 5.79 6.27 -12.54
N SER A 65 5.18 7.03 -11.63
CA SER A 65 5.12 8.50 -11.71
C SER A 65 6.24 9.21 -10.94
N LEU A 66 6.81 8.58 -9.90
CA LEU A 66 7.72 9.24 -8.96
C LEU A 66 9.11 8.60 -8.97
N TRP A 67 10.12 9.42 -8.74
CA TRP A 67 11.49 8.95 -8.52
C TRP A 67 11.64 8.36 -7.12
N ILE A 68 11.39 7.07 -6.99
CA ILE A 68 11.58 6.32 -5.75
C ILE A 68 13.06 6.01 -5.59
N SER A 69 13.61 6.36 -4.41
CA SER A 69 15.05 6.24 -4.15
C SER A 69 15.48 4.82 -3.78
N ASP A 70 14.55 3.98 -3.32
CA ASP A 70 14.80 2.59 -2.94
C ASP A 70 13.86 1.63 -3.70
N PRO A 71 14.28 1.07 -4.84
CA PRO A 71 13.50 0.10 -5.59
C PRO A 71 13.49 -1.30 -4.95
N ALA A 72 14.17 -1.54 -3.82
CA ALA A 72 14.23 -2.86 -3.19
C ALA A 72 12.90 -3.27 -2.49
N GLN A 73 11.88 -2.41 -2.50
CA GLN A 73 10.60 -2.63 -1.83
C GLN A 73 9.43 -2.86 -2.79
N LEU A 74 9.64 -3.48 -3.95
CA LEU A 74 8.56 -3.90 -4.86
C LEU A 74 7.85 -5.19 -4.38
N HIS A 75 7.42 -5.23 -3.12
CA HIS A 75 6.68 -6.34 -2.51
C HIS A 75 5.19 -5.98 -2.44
N CYS A 76 4.27 -6.94 -2.57
CA CYS A 76 2.83 -6.64 -2.57
C CYS A 76 2.35 -6.06 -1.22
N ALA A 77 3.11 -6.30 -0.15
CA ALA A 77 2.88 -5.74 1.18
C ALA A 77 3.47 -4.34 1.40
N THR A 78 4.26 -3.80 0.47
CA THR A 78 4.89 -2.49 0.66
C THR A 78 3.83 -1.41 0.73
N SER A 79 3.80 -0.69 1.85
CA SER A 79 2.91 0.44 2.09
C SER A 79 3.65 1.76 2.28
N PHE A 80 4.98 1.76 2.22
CA PHE A 80 5.81 2.92 2.47
C PHE A 80 6.86 3.11 1.37
N TRP A 81 7.11 4.37 0.99
CA TRP A 81 8.08 4.72 -0.04
C TRP A 81 8.90 5.94 0.34
N HIS A 82 10.18 5.90 0.00
CA HIS A 82 11.09 7.04 0.12
C HIS A 82 11.23 7.74 -1.23
N ILE A 83 10.68 8.95 -1.32
CA ILE A 83 10.57 9.72 -2.56
C ILE A 83 11.51 10.91 -2.46
N ASN A 84 12.40 11.07 -3.44
CA ASN A 84 13.24 12.25 -3.54
C ASN A 84 12.45 13.35 -4.26
N ILE A 85 12.37 14.53 -3.65
CA ILE A 85 11.63 15.68 -4.18
C ILE A 85 12.56 16.84 -4.61
N GLY A 86 13.87 16.61 -4.58
CA GLY A 86 14.90 17.58 -4.93
C GLY A 86 15.29 18.51 -3.77
N SER A 87 16.29 19.38 -4.02
CA SER A 87 16.77 20.39 -3.05
C SER A 87 17.15 19.82 -1.68
N ASP A 88 17.86 18.68 -1.67
CA ASP A 88 18.26 17.94 -0.47
C ASP A 88 17.09 17.59 0.47
N CYS A 89 15.91 17.41 -0.12
CA CYS A 89 14.69 17.03 0.59
C CYS A 89 14.13 15.72 0.04
N SER A 90 13.55 14.96 0.95
CA SER A 90 12.86 13.72 0.62
C SER A 90 11.61 13.55 1.49
N ILE A 91 10.73 12.68 1.03
CA ILE A 91 9.48 12.35 1.69
C ILE A 91 9.47 10.85 1.98
N MET A 92 9.17 10.47 3.21
CA MET A 92 8.65 9.14 3.49
C MET A 92 7.13 9.19 3.45
N LEU A 93 6.54 8.51 2.48
CA LEU A 93 5.10 8.41 2.28
C LEU A 93 4.63 7.03 2.76
N HIS A 94 3.57 6.98 3.56
CA HIS A 94 2.92 5.74 3.99
C HIS A 94 1.43 5.78 3.64
N ILE A 95 0.97 4.76 2.90
CA ILE A 95 -0.41 4.61 2.44
C ILE A 95 -1.02 3.38 3.09
N ARG A 96 -2.12 3.59 3.83
CA ARG A 96 -2.85 2.49 4.48
C ARG A 96 -3.72 1.76 3.44
N ALA A 97 -3.40 0.50 3.17
CA ALA A 97 -4.06 -0.29 2.13
C ALA A 97 -5.56 -0.56 2.39
N ASN A 98 -5.99 -0.54 3.65
CA ASN A 98 -7.39 -0.67 4.04
C ASN A 98 -8.16 0.67 3.97
N GLU A 99 -7.46 1.81 3.85
CA GLU A 99 -8.03 3.16 3.92
C GLU A 99 -7.43 4.09 2.85
N LEU A 100 -7.48 3.66 1.58
CA LEU A 100 -6.89 4.39 0.44
C LEU A 100 -7.35 5.84 0.26
N ARG A 101 -8.54 6.18 0.75
CA ARG A 101 -9.08 7.55 0.67
C ARG A 101 -8.66 8.42 1.84
N SER A 102 -8.10 7.83 2.88
CA SER A 102 -7.55 8.59 4.01
C SER A 102 -6.34 9.39 3.57
N LEU A 103 -6.08 10.49 4.29
CA LEU A 103 -4.88 11.26 4.07
C LEU A 103 -3.65 10.36 4.37
N PRO A 104 -2.71 10.22 3.43
CA PRO A 104 -1.53 9.40 3.67
C PRO A 104 -0.62 10.05 4.70
N GLU A 105 0.10 9.22 5.45
CA GLU A 105 1.09 9.69 6.40
C GLU A 105 2.34 10.14 5.65
N CYS A 106 2.84 11.32 5.98
CA CYS A 106 3.93 11.95 5.27
C CYS A 106 4.96 12.50 6.26
N ARG A 107 6.20 12.03 6.17
CA ARG A 107 7.33 12.54 6.93
C ARG A 107 8.31 13.23 5.98
N LEU A 108 8.47 14.53 6.15
CA LEU A 108 9.41 15.36 5.40
C LEU A 108 10.80 15.27 6.02
N LEU A 109 11.82 15.11 5.19
CA LEU A 109 13.23 14.99 5.57
C LEU A 109 14.06 15.98 4.75
N GLY A 110 15.03 16.65 5.37
CA GLY A 110 15.88 17.66 4.72
C GLY A 110 16.29 18.78 5.68
N SER A 111 16.81 19.88 5.15
CA SER A 111 17.13 21.07 5.95
C SER A 111 15.88 21.76 6.51
N ASP A 112 15.98 22.37 7.70
CA ASP A 112 14.84 23.01 8.37
C ASP A 112 14.13 24.05 7.49
N LYS A 113 14.89 24.87 6.75
CA LYS A 113 14.35 25.89 5.86
C LYS A 113 13.42 25.27 4.80
N ASN A 114 13.86 24.20 4.13
CA ASN A 114 13.09 23.58 3.06
C ASN A 114 11.94 22.73 3.62
N VAL A 115 12.18 22.01 4.72
CA VAL A 115 11.15 21.19 5.40
C VAL A 115 10.01 22.05 5.93
N ASN A 116 10.29 23.23 6.50
CA ASN A 116 9.25 24.13 7.00
C ASN A 116 8.34 24.64 5.87
N LEU A 117 8.93 25.05 4.74
CA LEU A 117 8.16 25.47 3.56
C LEU A 117 7.25 24.34 3.03
N LEU A 118 7.78 23.12 2.96
CA LEU A 118 7.03 21.95 2.52
C LEU A 118 5.92 21.58 3.51
N ARG A 119 6.15 21.73 4.81
CA ARG A 119 5.16 21.49 5.86
C ARG A 119 3.97 22.42 5.74
N ASP A 120 4.19 23.70 5.45
CA ASP A 120 3.12 24.67 5.29
C ASP A 120 2.28 24.40 4.03
N LYS A 121 2.95 24.02 2.92
CA LYS A 121 2.28 23.55 1.70
C LYS A 121 1.47 22.28 1.95
N TRP A 122 2.05 21.31 2.67
CA TRP A 122 1.39 20.06 3.02
C TRP A 122 0.11 20.32 3.81
N ARG A 123 0.20 21.07 4.92
CA ARG A 123 -0.96 21.43 5.77
C ARG A 123 -2.09 22.07 4.97
N THR A 124 -1.77 23.01 4.10
CA THR A 124 -2.76 23.68 3.24
C THR A 124 -3.47 22.70 2.31
N ASN A 125 -2.74 21.74 1.74
CA ASN A 125 -3.31 20.75 0.84
C ASN A 125 -4.05 19.61 1.57
N CYS A 126 -3.64 19.25 2.80
CA CYS A 126 -4.40 18.32 3.64
C CYS A 126 -5.83 18.80 3.87
N ASN A 127 -6.00 20.10 4.14
CA ASN A 127 -7.34 20.69 4.33
C ASN A 127 -8.21 20.53 3.07
N LYS A 128 -7.62 20.63 1.87
CA LYS A 128 -8.32 20.41 0.60
C LYS A 128 -8.65 18.92 0.38
N TRP A 129 -7.78 18.01 0.81
CA TRP A 129 -8.03 16.57 0.74
C TRP A 129 -9.29 16.18 1.53
N TYR A 130 -9.43 16.70 2.75
CA TYR A 130 -10.63 16.47 3.57
C TYR A 130 -11.88 17.10 2.97
N ALA A 131 -11.77 18.30 2.38
CA ALA A 131 -12.89 18.95 1.71
C ALA A 131 -13.37 18.18 0.46
N PHE A 132 -12.45 17.54 -0.27
CA PHE A 132 -12.76 16.75 -1.46
C PHE A 132 -13.25 15.32 -1.11
N ASN A 133 -12.85 14.79 0.06
CA ASN A 133 -13.26 13.49 0.57
C ASN A 133 -14.02 13.61 1.91
N PRO A 134 -15.25 14.18 1.93
CA PRO A 134 -15.97 14.49 3.16
C PRO A 134 -16.52 13.27 3.93
N ARG A 135 -16.22 12.05 3.49
CA ARG A 135 -16.67 10.78 4.13
C ARG A 135 -15.50 9.98 4.71
N LEU A 136 -14.61 10.67 5.42
CA LEU A 136 -13.78 10.08 6.47
C LEU A 136 -14.49 10.27 7.81
#